data_AF-A0A9E2KEI1-F1
#
_entry.id   AF-A0A9E2KEI1-F1
#
_cell.length_a   1.000
_cell.length_b   1.000
_cell.length_c   1.000
_cell.angle_alpha   90.00
_cell.angle_beta   90.00
_cell.angle_gamma   90.00
#
_symmetry.space_group_name_H-M   'P 1'
#
loop_
_entity.id
_entity.type
_entity.pdbx_description
1 polymer ?
#
loop_
_entity_poly.entity_id
_entity_poly.type
_entity_poly.pdbx_seq_one_letter_code
_entity_poly.pdbx_strand_id
1 'polypeptide(L)'
;HIDDEVKQVEVENSNEEWRYTFTLKNQKDIHENSYYHLEIVGGENTQHLDVLRNRGYDQLKAWQVDAKETIYFKGFILGNLSKEERSQMKDQLLQNLDAKETNYYEDDLNETTCAYYGYTPYIKEYVTEADGQRTNVQISFKYNEIRHETDIIIAFPFYNDPF
;
A
#
# COMPACT_ATOMS: atom_id res chain seq x y z
N HIS A 1 3.29 22.69 -16.36
CA HIS A 1 4.05 23.04 -15.13
C HIS A 1 3.31 22.30 -14.04
N ILE A 2 3.93 21.30 -13.42
CA ILE A 2 3.32 20.56 -12.31
C ILE A 2 3.67 21.38 -11.08
N ASP A 3 2.65 21.92 -10.41
CA ASP A 3 2.80 22.65 -9.16
C ASP A 3 2.60 21.62 -8.04
N ASP A 4 3.65 21.36 -7.27
CA ASP A 4 3.65 20.41 -6.16
C ASP A 4 3.70 21.18 -4.85
N GLU A 5 2.61 21.12 -4.07
CA GLU A 5 2.61 21.65 -2.70
C GLU A 5 2.70 20.47 -1.73
N VAL A 6 3.82 20.37 -1.01
CA VAL A 6 4.04 19.36 0.03
C VAL A 6 3.97 20.01 1.40
N LYS A 7 3.09 19.50 2.26
CA LYS A 7 3.03 19.84 3.68
C LYS A 7 3.40 18.62 4.49
N GLN A 8 4.51 18.70 5.21
CA GLN A 8 4.95 17.68 6.15
C GLN A 8 4.76 18.20 7.58
N VAL A 9 4.16 17.39 8.44
CA VAL A 9 4.00 17.68 9.86
C VAL A 9 4.55 16.49 10.63
N GLU A 10 5.57 16.74 11.46
CA GLU A 10 6.08 15.77 12.41
C GLU A 10 5.35 15.95 13.74
N VAL A 11 4.81 14.85 14.27
CA VAL A 11 4.11 14.86 15.56
C VAL A 11 4.84 13.91 16.50
N GLU A 12 5.39 14.48 17.58
CA GLU A 12 6.00 13.74 18.68
C GLU A 12 5.14 13.92 19.95
N ASN A 13 4.78 12.82 20.61
CA ASN A 13 4.18 12.87 21.95
C ASN A 13 5.30 12.70 22.99
N SER A 14 5.37 13.61 23.96
CA SER A 14 6.39 13.58 25.03
C SER A 14 6.16 12.50 26.09
N ASN A 15 5.01 11.82 26.08
CA ASN A 15 4.64 10.85 27.12
C ASN A 15 4.46 9.40 26.63
N GLU A 16 4.41 9.15 25.32
CA GLU A 16 4.21 7.79 24.77
C GLU A 16 5.03 7.68 23.47
N GLU A 17 5.85 6.63 23.36
CA GLU A 17 7.03 6.41 22.49
C GLU A 17 6.75 6.37 20.97
N TRP A 18 5.82 7.17 20.45
CA TRP A 18 5.43 7.12 19.04
C TRP A 18 5.76 8.42 18.32
N ARG A 19 6.41 8.26 17.17
CA ARG A 19 6.66 9.32 16.19
C ARG A 19 5.83 9.03 14.95
N TYR A 20 5.03 10.00 14.53
CA TYR A 20 4.34 9.93 13.26
C TYR A 20 4.78 11.07 12.35
N THR A 21 5.08 10.72 11.10
CA THR A 21 5.23 11.70 10.02
C THR A 21 3.95 11.71 9.21
N PHE A 22 3.36 12.90 9.09
CA PHE A 22 2.24 13.17 8.21
C PHE A 22 2.77 13.91 6.98
N THR A 23 2.52 13.36 5.79
CA THR A 23 2.85 14.01 4.52
C THR A 23 1.56 14.16 3.71
N LEU A 24 1.19 15.41 3.41
CA LEU A 24 0.15 15.72 2.43
C LEU A 24 0.82 16.33 1.20
N LYS A 25 0.72 15.64 0.07
CA LYS A 25 1.15 16.16 -1.24
C LYS A 25 -0.08 16.48 -2.07
N ASN A 26 -0.20 17.71 -2.54
CA ASN A 26 -1.14 18.09 -3.59
C ASN A 26 -0.36 18.17 -4.90
N GLN A 27 -0.82 17.43 -5.90
CA GLN A 27 -0.27 17.48 -7.25
C GLN A 27 -1.38 17.77 -8.25
N LYS A 28 -1.09 18.61 -9.25
CA LYS A 28 -1.96 18.82 -10.40
C LYS A 28 -1.39 18.20 -11.65
N ASP A 29 -2.17 17.40 -12.38
CA ASP A 29 -1.76 16.92 -13.69
C ASP A 29 -1.92 17.97 -14.79
N ILE A 30 -1.48 17.61 -16.00
CA ILE A 30 -1.57 18.45 -17.20
C ILE A 30 -3.02 18.79 -17.62
N HIS A 31 -4.02 18.14 -17.04
CA HIS A 31 -5.45 18.36 -17.26
C HIS A 31 -6.12 19.08 -16.07
N GLU A 32 -5.34 19.67 -15.14
CA GLU A 32 -5.81 20.32 -13.92
C GLU A 32 -6.52 19.40 -12.91
N ASN A 33 -6.39 18.07 -13.04
CA ASN A 33 -6.89 17.15 -12.02
C ASN A 33 -6.00 17.26 -10.78
N SER A 34 -6.61 17.41 -9.61
CA SER A 34 -5.90 17.49 -8.33
C SER A 34 -5.83 16.12 -7.65
N TYR A 35 -4.62 15.69 -7.30
CA TYR A 35 -4.32 14.46 -6.58
C TYR A 35 -3.82 14.80 -5.19
N TYR A 36 -4.45 14.21 -4.17
CA TYR A 36 -4.03 14.37 -2.78
C TYR A 36 -3.44 13.05 -2.29
N HIS A 37 -2.15 13.04 -2.01
CA HIS A 37 -1.46 11.90 -1.42
C HIS A 37 -1.28 12.16 0.08
N LEU A 38 -1.94 11.34 0.89
CA LEU A 38 -1.81 11.34 2.35
C LEU A 38 -0.99 10.13 2.77
N GLU A 39 0.20 10.38 3.32
CA GLU A 39 1.07 9.35 3.90
C GLU A 39 1.17 9.55 5.41
N ILE A 40 0.96 8.49 6.18
CA ILE A 40 1.14 8.47 7.63
C ILE A 40 2.12 7.36 7.96
N VAL A 41 3.29 7.72 8.49
CA VAL A 41 4.33 6.77 8.87
C VAL A 41 4.55 6.86 10.38
N GLY A 42 4.25 5.80 11.14
CA GLY A 42 4.55 5.73 12.57
C GLY A 42 4.08 4.47 13.28
N GLY A 43 4.51 4.29 14.53
CA GLY A 43 4.39 3.05 15.29
C GLY A 43 3.28 3.01 16.34
N GLU A 44 2.61 1.86 16.41
CA GLU A 44 1.86 1.24 17.52
C GLU A 44 0.41 1.64 17.84
N ASN A 45 -0.19 2.73 17.33
CA ASN A 45 -1.62 3.01 17.60
C ASN A 45 -2.48 3.18 16.34
N THR A 46 -3.01 2.06 15.86
CA THR A 46 -3.88 1.99 14.67
C THR A 46 -5.25 2.65 14.86
N GLN A 47 -5.72 2.88 16.09
CA GLN A 47 -7.04 3.48 16.33
C GLN A 47 -7.12 4.94 15.86
N HIS A 48 -5.99 5.65 15.87
CA HIS A 48 -5.94 7.03 15.38
C HIS A 48 -5.96 7.11 13.84
N LEU A 49 -5.58 6.03 13.15
CA LEU A 49 -5.60 5.98 11.69
C LEU A 49 -7.03 6.09 11.16
N ASP A 50 -8.01 5.44 11.80
CA ASP A 50 -9.41 5.53 11.40
C ASP A 50 -9.95 6.97 11.49
N VAL A 51 -9.55 7.72 12.52
CA VAL A 51 -9.93 9.13 12.69
C VAL A 51 -9.35 9.98 11.55
N LEU A 52 -8.07 9.79 11.23
CA LEU A 52 -7.40 10.54 10.17
C LEU A 52 -7.94 10.18 8.78
N ARG A 53 -8.15 8.88 8.52
CA ARG A 53 -8.80 8.35 7.33
C ARG A 53 -10.16 9.00 7.10
N ASN A 54 -11.04 8.97 8.12
CA ASN A 54 -12.37 9.55 8.02
C ASN A 54 -12.33 11.07 7.73
N ARG A 55 -11.42 11.81 8.38
CA ARG A 55 -11.24 13.24 8.11
C ARG A 55 -10.77 13.52 6.68
N GLY A 56 -9.86 12.71 6.15
CA GLY A 56 -9.43 12.79 4.76
C GLY A 56 -10.60 12.57 3.78
N TYR A 57 -11.40 11.53 4.03
CA TYR A 57 -12.61 11.25 3.24
C TYR A 57 -13.65 12.38 3.32
N ASP A 58 -13.90 12.93 4.51
CA ASP A 58 -14.84 14.04 4.68
C ASP A 58 -14.39 15.27 3.90
N GLN A 59 -13.08 15.54 3.87
CA GLN A 59 -12.51 16.65 3.11
C GLN A 59 -12.64 16.43 1.60
N LEU A 60 -12.31 15.24 1.09
CA LEU A 60 -12.48 14.90 -0.33
C LEU A 60 -13.94 14.97 -0.77
N LYS A 61 -14.86 14.50 0.10
CA LYS A 61 -16.30 14.60 -0.12
C LYS A 61 -16.77 16.06 -0.14
N ALA A 62 -16.26 16.91 0.75
CA ALA A 62 -16.56 18.34 0.74
C ALA A 62 -16.11 19.02 -0.56
N TRP A 63 -15.03 18.53 -1.18
CA TRP A 63 -14.55 18.96 -2.49
C TRP A 63 -15.27 18.31 -3.67
N GLN A 64 -16.26 17.43 -3.43
CA GLN A 64 -16.99 16.68 -4.47
C GLN A 64 -16.06 15.83 -5.35
N VAL A 65 -14.95 15.35 -4.76
CA VAL A 65 -13.99 14.46 -5.43
C VAL A 65 -14.39 13.00 -5.19
N ASP A 66 -14.35 12.20 -6.24
CA ASP A 66 -14.51 10.74 -6.13
C ASP A 66 -13.23 10.14 -5.55
N ALA A 67 -13.27 9.77 -4.27
CA ALA A 67 -12.10 9.34 -3.53
C ALA A 67 -11.83 7.85 -3.75
N LYS A 68 -10.61 7.54 -4.21
CA LYS A 68 -10.07 6.18 -4.20
C LYS A 68 -9.09 6.05 -3.05
N GLU A 69 -9.22 4.99 -2.28
CA GLU A 69 -8.29 4.67 -1.20
C GLU A 69 -7.43 3.48 -1.59
N THR A 70 -6.15 3.60 -1.27
CA THR A 70 -5.22 2.50 -1.27
C THR A 70 -4.64 2.39 0.14
N ILE A 71 -4.74 1.21 0.74
CA ILE A 71 -4.09 0.88 2.01
C ILE A 71 -2.98 -0.10 1.70
N TYR A 72 -1.78 0.14 2.22
CA TYR A 72 -0.71 -0.84 2.17
C TYR A 72 0.01 -0.96 3.51
N PHE A 73 0.50 -2.15 3.77
CA PHE A 73 1.36 -2.49 4.89
C PHE A 73 2.71 -2.86 4.32
N LYS A 74 3.77 -2.21 4.80
CA LYS A 74 5.14 -2.54 4.43
C LYS A 74 5.91 -3.05 5.65
N GLY A 75 6.55 -4.19 5.49
CA GLY A 75 7.47 -4.77 6.46
C GLY A 75 8.72 -5.29 5.77
N PHE A 76 9.66 -5.83 6.55
CA PHE A 76 10.85 -6.49 6.03
C PHE A 76 11.23 -7.71 6.87
N ILE A 77 11.92 -8.64 6.24
CA ILE A 77 12.58 -9.78 6.89
C ILE A 77 14.06 -9.77 6.50
N LEU A 78 14.92 -10.16 7.44
CA LEU A 78 16.36 -10.27 7.19
C LEU A 78 16.66 -11.44 6.23
N GLY A 79 17.55 -11.20 5.27
CA GLY A 79 17.96 -12.17 4.27
C GLY A 79 17.08 -12.21 3.03
N ASN A 80 17.43 -13.11 2.12
CA ASN A 80 16.62 -13.40 0.93
C ASN A 80 15.68 -14.58 1.22
N LEU A 81 14.45 -14.52 0.72
CA LEU A 81 13.49 -15.61 0.79
C LEU A 81 13.55 -16.48 -0.47
N SER A 82 13.61 -17.80 -0.29
CA SER A 82 13.42 -18.78 -1.35
C SER A 82 12.02 -18.70 -1.98
N LYS A 83 11.83 -19.35 -3.13
CA LYS A 83 10.49 -19.43 -3.77
C LYS A 83 9.49 -20.16 -2.86
N GLU A 84 9.95 -21.21 -2.18
CA GLU A 84 9.14 -21.98 -1.24
C GLU A 84 8.72 -21.15 -0.02
N GLU A 85 9.64 -20.38 0.58
CA GLU A 85 9.32 -19.50 1.71
C GLU A 85 8.32 -18.40 1.31
N ARG A 86 8.53 -17.76 0.15
CA ARG A 86 7.60 -16.76 -0.39
C ARG A 86 6.21 -17.36 -0.63
N SER A 87 6.13 -18.57 -1.19
CA SER A 87 4.86 -19.25 -1.41
C SER A 87 4.14 -19.56 -0.09
N GLN A 88 4.84 -20.11 0.91
CA GLN A 88 4.25 -20.44 2.21
C GLN A 88 3.73 -19.20 2.93
N MET A 89 4.51 -18.12 2.93
CA MET A 89 4.09 -16.85 3.51
C MET A 89 2.88 -16.27 2.78
N LYS A 90 2.87 -16.30 1.44
CA LYS A 90 1.73 -15.88 0.64
C LYS A 90 0.47 -16.66 0.98
N ASP A 91 0.55 -17.99 1.09
CA ASP A 91 -0.62 -18.82 1.40
C ASP A 91 -1.20 -18.48 2.78
N GLN A 92 -0.32 -18.28 3.77
CA GLN A 92 -0.73 -17.83 5.11
C GLN A 92 -1.38 -16.44 5.08
N LEU A 93 -0.81 -15.49 4.33
CA LEU A 93 -1.36 -14.14 4.21
C LEU A 93 -2.73 -14.16 3.53
N LEU A 94 -2.87 -14.87 2.40
CA LEU A 94 -4.17 -14.98 1.72
C LEU A 94 -5.22 -15.63 2.62
N GLN A 95 -4.86 -16.70 3.34
CA GLN A 95 -5.75 -17.34 4.29
C GLN A 95 -6.21 -16.37 5.39
N ASN A 96 -5.29 -15.62 5.99
CA ASN A 96 -5.61 -14.65 7.05
C ASN A 96 -6.46 -13.47 6.56
N LEU A 97 -6.41 -13.16 5.26
CA LEU A 97 -7.19 -12.10 4.62
C LEU A 97 -8.53 -12.59 4.05
N ASP A 98 -8.88 -13.87 4.25
CA ASP A 98 -9.96 -14.60 3.56
C ASP A 98 -9.95 -14.35 2.04
N ALA A 99 -8.75 -14.30 1.46
CA ALA A 99 -8.52 -14.01 0.06
C ALA A 99 -8.25 -15.28 -0.74
N LYS A 100 -8.58 -15.26 -2.03
CA LYS A 100 -8.23 -16.31 -3.00
C LYS A 100 -7.23 -15.77 -4.00
N GLU A 101 -6.18 -16.53 -4.28
CA GLU A 101 -5.20 -16.19 -5.32
C GLU A 101 -5.88 -16.15 -6.69
N THR A 102 -5.55 -15.13 -7.48
CA THR A 102 -6.08 -14.90 -8.82
C THR A 102 -4.98 -14.87 -9.88
N ASN A 103 -3.81 -14.33 -9.55
CA ASN A 103 -2.70 -14.18 -10.50
C ASN A 103 -1.33 -14.12 -9.79
N TYR A 104 -0.27 -14.31 -10.57
CA TYR A 104 1.11 -14.25 -10.11
C TYR A 104 1.98 -13.54 -11.15
N TYR A 105 2.92 -12.74 -10.65
CA TYR A 105 3.94 -12.07 -11.43
C TYR A 105 5.31 -12.31 -10.78
N GLU A 106 6.30 -12.66 -11.60
CA GLU A 106 7.71 -12.71 -11.23
C GLU A 106 8.49 -11.90 -12.26
N ASP A 107 9.50 -11.16 -11.80
CA ASP A 107 10.42 -10.51 -12.72
C ASP A 107 11.38 -11.57 -13.31
N ASP A 108 11.17 -11.88 -14.59
CA ASP A 108 11.94 -12.86 -15.37
C ASP A 108 13.45 -12.57 -15.40
N LEU A 109 13.87 -11.32 -15.21
CA LEU A 109 15.27 -10.93 -15.34
C LEU A 109 16.04 -11.05 -14.03
N ASN A 110 15.37 -11.00 -12.88
CA ASN A 110 16.09 -10.85 -11.62
C ASN A 110 15.55 -11.62 -10.42
N GLU A 111 14.44 -12.40 -10.51
CA GLU A 111 13.82 -13.30 -9.48
C GLU A 111 13.67 -12.76 -8.03
N THR A 112 14.19 -11.57 -7.76
CA THR A 112 14.28 -10.86 -6.50
C THR A 112 13.00 -10.13 -6.21
N THR A 113 12.17 -9.92 -7.23
CA THR A 113 10.84 -9.30 -7.11
C THR A 113 9.79 -10.27 -7.63
N CYS A 114 8.78 -10.53 -6.79
CA CYS A 114 7.57 -11.21 -7.22
C CYS A 114 6.34 -10.60 -6.55
N ALA A 115 5.19 -10.73 -7.18
CA ALA A 115 3.90 -10.28 -6.69
C ALA A 115 2.84 -11.36 -6.89
N TYR A 116 2.08 -11.61 -5.84
CA TYR A 116 0.92 -12.47 -5.85
C TYR A 116 -0.33 -11.60 -5.74
N TYR A 117 -1.34 -11.98 -6.47
CA TYR A 117 -2.59 -11.24 -6.56
C TYR A 117 -3.73 -12.10 -6.06
N GLY A 118 -4.70 -11.47 -5.41
CA GLY A 118 -5.87 -12.17 -4.92
C GLY A 118 -7.11 -11.31 -4.78
N TYR A 119 -8.18 -11.97 -4.37
CA TYR A 119 -9.48 -11.36 -4.15
C TYR A 119 -10.03 -11.72 -2.78
N THR A 120 -10.42 -10.70 -2.02
CA THR A 120 -11.21 -10.81 -0.78
C THR A 120 -12.54 -10.09 -0.93
N PRO A 121 -13.67 -10.63 -0.42
CA PRO A 121 -14.97 -9.96 -0.49
C PRO A 121 -15.09 -8.75 0.43
N TYR A 122 -14.13 -8.52 1.34
CA TYR A 122 -14.20 -7.43 2.31
C TYR A 122 -13.78 -6.06 1.75
N ILE A 123 -13.09 -6.03 0.62
CA ILE A 123 -12.69 -4.79 -0.08
C ILE A 123 -13.59 -4.60 -1.31
N LYS A 124 -14.24 -3.44 -1.40
CA LYS A 124 -15.20 -3.16 -2.48
C LYS A 124 -14.52 -2.79 -3.78
N GLU A 125 -13.42 -2.07 -3.69
CA GLU A 125 -12.62 -1.61 -4.80
C GLU A 125 -11.82 -2.79 -5.37
N TYR A 126 -11.92 -3.05 -6.66
CA TYR A 126 -11.18 -4.10 -7.35
C TYR A 126 -10.84 -3.68 -8.78
N VAL A 127 -9.80 -4.31 -9.33
CA VAL A 127 -9.51 -4.27 -10.77
C VAL A 127 -10.07 -5.54 -11.40
N THR A 128 -10.59 -5.41 -12.62
CA THR A 128 -11.02 -6.56 -13.43
C THR A 128 -9.91 -6.87 -14.41
N GLU A 129 -9.37 -8.08 -14.32
CA GLU A 129 -8.37 -8.63 -15.22
C GLU A 129 -8.98 -8.88 -16.61
N ALA A 130 -8.13 -9.11 -17.61
CA ALA A 130 -8.56 -9.34 -19.00
C ALA A 130 -9.50 -10.56 -19.17
N ASP A 131 -9.41 -11.54 -18.27
CA ASP A 131 -10.25 -12.73 -18.23
C ASP A 131 -11.55 -12.54 -17.43
N GLY A 132 -11.79 -11.35 -16.89
CA GLY A 132 -12.97 -11.02 -16.08
C GLY A 132 -12.83 -11.35 -14.59
N GLN A 133 -11.69 -11.89 -14.15
CA GLN A 133 -11.43 -12.10 -12.72
C GLN A 133 -11.26 -10.76 -12.00
N ARG A 134 -11.71 -10.70 -10.75
CA ARG A 134 -11.56 -9.52 -9.89
C ARG A 134 -10.37 -9.71 -8.98
N THR A 135 -9.58 -8.66 -8.81
CA THR A 135 -8.40 -8.65 -7.93
C THR A 135 -8.41 -7.38 -7.09
N ASN A 136 -8.18 -7.52 -5.78
CA ASN A 136 -8.13 -6.40 -4.83
C ASN A 136 -7.16 -6.62 -3.66
N VAL A 137 -6.27 -7.60 -3.77
CA VAL A 137 -5.17 -7.85 -2.85
C VAL A 137 -3.90 -8.03 -3.68
N GLN A 138 -2.83 -7.36 -3.28
CA GLN A 138 -1.49 -7.56 -3.80
C GLN A 138 -0.55 -7.88 -2.64
N ILE A 139 0.23 -8.96 -2.77
CA ILE A 139 1.30 -9.33 -1.84
C ILE A 139 2.60 -9.37 -2.65
N SER A 140 3.54 -8.47 -2.37
CA SER A 140 4.83 -8.46 -3.06
C SER A 140 5.99 -8.73 -2.13
N PHE A 141 7.00 -9.39 -2.69
CA PHE A 141 8.27 -9.67 -2.05
C PHE A 141 9.36 -9.07 -2.92
N LYS A 142 10.25 -8.27 -2.32
CA LYS A 142 11.38 -7.67 -3.02
C LYS A 142 12.65 -7.79 -2.20
N TYR A 143 13.60 -8.60 -2.64
CA TYR A 143 14.92 -8.67 -2.01
C TYR A 143 15.77 -7.45 -2.36
N ASN A 144 16.33 -6.81 -1.33
CA ASN A 144 17.25 -5.71 -1.42
C ASN A 144 18.66 -6.20 -1.05
N GLU A 145 19.53 -6.32 -2.05
CA GLU A 145 20.90 -6.81 -1.87
C GLU A 145 21.79 -5.87 -1.04
N ILE A 146 21.49 -4.56 -1.03
CA ILE A 146 22.28 -3.56 -0.29
C ILE A 146 21.97 -3.67 1.21
N ARG A 147 20.69 -3.85 1.55
CA ARG A 147 20.23 -3.97 2.94
C ARG A 147 20.26 -5.40 3.48
N HIS A 148 20.41 -6.39 2.60
CA HIS A 148 20.25 -7.81 2.91
C HIS A 148 18.91 -8.13 3.59
N GLU A 149 17.84 -7.60 3.00
CA GLU A 149 16.47 -7.70 3.53
C GLU A 149 15.49 -7.96 2.39
N THR A 150 14.45 -8.75 2.64
CA THR A 150 13.29 -8.86 1.77
C THR A 150 12.18 -7.95 2.28
N ASP A 151 11.88 -6.92 1.49
CA ASP A 151 10.68 -6.08 1.66
C ASP A 151 9.43 -6.93 1.37
N ILE A 152 8.42 -6.79 2.22
CA ILE A 152 7.11 -7.41 2.07
C ILE A 152 6.07 -6.29 2.05
N ILE A 153 5.26 -6.25 0.99
CA ILE A 153 4.16 -5.28 0.88
C ILE A 153 2.85 -6.04 0.71
N ILE A 154 1.86 -5.68 1.51
CA ILE A 154 0.48 -6.13 1.37
C ILE A 154 -0.36 -4.90 1.05
N ALA A 155 -1.07 -4.89 -0.08
CA ALA A 155 -1.81 -3.71 -0.53
C ALA A 155 -3.23 -4.04 -0.97
N PHE A 156 -4.10 -3.04 -0.82
CA PHE A 156 -5.51 -3.07 -1.16
C PHE A 156 -5.90 -1.76 -1.87
N PRO A 157 -6.39 -1.79 -3.12
CA PRO A 157 -6.37 -2.93 -4.03
C PRO A 157 -4.96 -3.24 -4.55
N PHE A 158 -4.12 -2.22 -4.79
CA PHE A 158 -2.76 -2.37 -5.34
C PHE A 158 -1.86 -1.23 -4.89
N TYR A 159 -0.57 -1.52 -4.71
CA TYR A 159 0.46 -0.52 -4.44
C TYR A 159 1.07 -0.05 -5.76
N ASN A 160 0.73 1.18 -6.18
CA ASN A 160 1.20 1.82 -7.40
C ASN A 160 2.02 3.08 -7.09
N ASP A 161 3.06 2.94 -6.27
CA ASP A 161 3.98 4.06 -6.04
C ASP A 161 4.98 4.12 -7.22
N PRO A 162 5.09 5.25 -7.94
CA PRO A 162 6.11 5.40 -8.97
C PRO A 162 7.49 5.29 -8.34
N PHE A 163 8.26 4.27 -8.74
CA PHE A 163 9.69 4.14 -8.44
C PHE A 163 10.50 5.25 -9.11
#